data_AF-A0A317LPS9-F1
#
_entry.id   AF-A0A317LPS9-F1
#
_cell.length_a   1.000
_cell.length_b   1.000
_cell.length_c   1.000
_cell.angle_alpha   90.00
_cell.angle_beta   90.00
_cell.angle_gamma   90.00
#
_symmetry.space_group_name_H-M   'P 1'
#
loop_
_entity.id
_entity.type
_entity.pdbx_description
1 polymer ?
#
loop_
_entity_poly.entity_id
_entity_poly.type
_entity_poly.pdbx_seq_one_letter_code
_entity_poly.pdbx_strand_id
1 'polypeptide(L)'
;MKKLFLLMLCVCIIPAVKVKVNAMAPGPVSCKYVAEEWSKAKDGIWHGVKDRKNYWYKVDKEAKVWWSGNGKKWMAVEDGMWADKVGNWLKISDGKLMWSADKGASWGEVPEWKWEGPKGEWYKFDKDWSLWVTGLGTM
;
A
#
# COMPACT_ATOMS: atom_id res chain seq x y z
N MET A 1 -79.55 -2.52 5.12
CA MET A 1 -79.93 -1.26 4.44
C MET A 1 -78.63 -0.56 4.05
N LYS A 2 -78.22 -0.68 2.78
CA LYS A 2 -78.26 0.37 1.74
C LYS A 2 -77.30 1.56 2.01
N LYS A 3 -76.14 1.47 1.33
CA LYS A 3 -75.43 2.50 0.52
C LYS A 3 -75.21 3.90 1.10
N LEU A 4 -73.96 4.37 1.10
CA LEU A 4 -73.54 5.46 0.19
C LEU A 4 -72.00 5.57 0.12
N PHE A 5 -71.44 5.22 -1.05
CA PHE A 5 -70.09 5.61 -1.45
C PHE A 5 -70.15 7.05 -1.98
N LEU A 6 -69.34 7.96 -1.45
CA LEU A 6 -69.14 9.30 -1.99
C LEU A 6 -67.76 9.36 -2.64
N LEU A 7 -67.77 9.26 -3.97
CA LEU A 7 -66.62 9.44 -4.86
C LEU A 7 -66.41 10.95 -5.03
N MET A 8 -65.28 11.48 -4.53
CA MET A 8 -64.84 12.85 -4.81
C MET A 8 -63.62 12.78 -5.71
N LEU A 9 -63.85 13.03 -7.00
CA LEU A 9 -62.86 13.03 -8.07
C LEU A 9 -62.13 14.39 -8.03
N CYS A 10 -60.92 14.42 -7.48
CA CYS A 10 -60.03 15.57 -7.60
C CYS A 10 -59.04 15.29 -8.74
N VAL A 11 -59.33 15.81 -9.93
CA VAL A 11 -58.43 15.77 -11.09
C VAL A 11 -57.38 16.87 -10.90
N CYS A 12 -56.20 16.51 -10.40
CA CYS A 12 -55.04 17.40 -10.42
C CYS A 12 -54.30 17.25 -11.75
N ILE A 13 -54.48 18.21 -12.65
CA ILE A 13 -53.69 18.35 -13.87
C ILE A 13 -52.33 18.94 -13.46
N ILE A 14 -51.27 18.14 -13.48
CA ILE A 14 -49.89 18.62 -13.27
C ILE A 14 -49.27 18.89 -14.64
N PRO A 15 -48.86 20.11 -15.00
CA PRO A 15 -48.09 20.34 -16.21
C PRO A 15 -46.67 19.79 -16.04
N ALA A 16 -46.28 18.88 -16.93
CA ALA A 16 -44.93 18.34 -16.99
C ALA A 16 -43.96 19.41 -17.53
N VAL A 17 -43.24 20.09 -16.64
CA VAL A 17 -42.10 20.93 -17.02
C VAL A 17 -40.92 20.01 -17.34
N LYS A 18 -40.56 19.89 -18.63
CA LYS A 18 -39.30 19.26 -19.03
C LYS A 18 -38.14 20.20 -18.72
N VAL A 19 -37.53 20.04 -17.54
CA VAL A 19 -36.23 20.63 -17.24
C VAL A 19 -35.16 19.86 -18.00
N LYS A 20 -34.58 20.50 -19.02
CA LYS A 20 -33.44 19.95 -19.77
C LYS A 20 -32.17 20.23 -18.95
N VAL A 21 -31.76 19.27 -18.13
CA VAL A 21 -30.47 19.32 -17.43
C VAL A 21 -29.39 18.98 -18.45
N ASN A 22 -28.60 19.97 -18.85
CA ASN A 22 -27.35 19.71 -19.57
C ASN A 22 -26.37 19.07 -18.58
N ALA A 23 -26.31 17.74 -18.58
CA ALA A 23 -25.22 17.02 -17.95
C ALA A 23 -23.94 17.35 -18.73
N MET A 24 -23.12 18.23 -18.16
CA MET A 24 -21.76 18.47 -18.64
C MET A 24 -21.00 17.16 -18.46
N ALA A 25 -20.53 16.58 -19.56
CA ALA A 25 -19.72 15.36 -19.51
C ALA A 25 -18.51 15.64 -18.58
N PRO A 26 -18.21 14.74 -17.63
CA PRO A 26 -17.01 14.90 -16.81
C PRO A 26 -15.80 14.96 -17.74
N GLY A 27 -15.10 16.09 -17.71
CA GLY A 27 -13.84 16.24 -18.42
C GLY A 27 -12.87 15.15 -17.95
N PRO A 28 -12.00 14.62 -18.82
CA PRO A 28 -11.01 13.65 -18.40
C PRO A 28 -10.16 14.27 -17.29
N VAL A 29 -10.29 13.72 -16.09
CA VAL A 29 -9.36 14.02 -14.99
C VAL A 29 -8.04 13.42 -15.44
N SER A 30 -7.15 14.27 -15.96
CA SER A 30 -5.76 13.90 -16.18
C SER A 30 -5.10 13.74 -14.82
N CYS A 31 -5.25 12.55 -14.25
CA CYS A 31 -4.37 12.09 -13.19
C CYS A 31 -2.99 11.98 -13.82
N LYS A 32 -2.13 12.99 -13.60
CA LYS A 32 -0.70 12.85 -13.86
C LYS A 32 -0.20 11.73 -12.96
N TYR A 33 -0.10 10.53 -13.50
CA TYR A 33 0.65 9.45 -12.89
C TYR A 33 2.10 9.92 -12.90
N VAL A 34 2.57 10.45 -11.77
CA VAL A 34 4.01 10.61 -11.56
C VAL A 34 4.51 9.18 -11.48
N ALA A 35 5.12 8.71 -12.57
CA ALA A 35 5.79 7.42 -12.56
C ALA A 35 6.76 7.41 -11.38
N GLU A 36 6.57 6.48 -10.44
CA GLU A 36 7.48 6.33 -9.31
C GLU A 36 8.90 6.16 -9.83
N GLU A 37 9.74 7.16 -9.60
CA GLU A 37 11.15 7.10 -9.97
C GLU A 37 11.87 6.21 -8.96
N TRP A 38 12.09 4.97 -9.35
CA TRP A 38 12.88 4.01 -8.61
C TRP A 38 14.37 4.28 -8.81
N SER A 39 15.10 4.38 -7.70
CA SER A 39 16.56 4.49 -7.71
C SER A 39 17.17 3.37 -6.87
N LYS A 40 18.33 2.86 -7.31
CA LYS A 40 19.06 1.83 -6.56
C LYS A 40 19.61 2.46 -5.28
N ALA A 41 19.32 1.85 -4.13
CA ALA A 41 19.85 2.33 -2.85
C ALA A 41 21.37 2.12 -2.81
N LYS A 42 22.13 3.17 -2.50
CA LYS A 42 23.61 3.14 -2.57
C LYS A 42 24.24 2.15 -1.59
N ASP A 43 23.64 2.01 -0.42
CA ASP A 43 24.13 1.19 0.69
C ASP A 43 23.32 -0.11 0.88
N GLY A 44 22.25 -0.29 0.13
CA GLY A 44 21.33 -1.42 0.30
C GLY A 44 20.59 -1.40 1.64
N ILE A 45 20.49 -0.23 2.27
CA ILE A 45 19.87 -0.07 3.60
C ILE A 45 18.44 0.45 3.46
N TRP A 46 17.51 -0.19 4.18
CA TRP A 46 16.14 0.33 4.35
C TRP A 46 15.81 0.58 5.81
N HIS A 47 14.78 1.40 6.03
CA HIS A 47 14.24 1.66 7.36
C HIS A 47 13.10 0.70 7.67
N GLY A 48 13.01 0.27 8.92
CA GLY A 48 11.85 -0.45 9.44
C GLY A 48 11.58 -0.08 10.89
N VAL A 49 10.39 -0.45 11.37
CA VAL A 49 9.97 -0.23 12.76
C VAL A 49 9.71 -1.58 13.42
N LYS A 50 10.34 -1.82 14.57
CA LYS A 50 10.07 -2.98 15.42
C LYS A 50 9.97 -2.50 16.86
N ASP A 51 8.97 -2.96 17.60
CA ASP A 51 8.76 -2.57 19.01
C ASP A 51 8.76 -1.04 19.25
N ARG A 52 8.13 -0.30 18.33
CA ARG A 52 8.07 1.19 18.31
C ARG A 52 9.43 1.88 18.19
N LYS A 53 10.47 1.18 17.76
CA LYS A 53 11.81 1.71 17.51
C LYS A 53 12.14 1.62 16.04
N ASN A 54 12.84 2.66 15.55
CA ASN A 54 13.37 2.68 14.19
C ASN A 54 14.67 1.88 14.13
N TYR A 55 14.77 1.04 13.12
CA TYR A 55 15.97 0.26 12.81
C TYR A 55 16.34 0.45 11.35
N TRP A 56 17.63 0.31 11.08
CA TRP A 56 18.16 0.14 9.74
C TRP A 56 18.34 -1.33 9.47
N TYR A 57 17.95 -1.76 8.28
CA TYR A 57 18.07 -3.13 7.83
C TYR A 57 18.89 -3.20 6.55
N LYS A 58 19.58 -4.31 6.33
CA LYS A 58 20.24 -4.64 5.08
C LYS A 58 20.24 -6.15 4.87
N VAL A 59 20.45 -6.56 3.62
CA VAL A 59 20.67 -7.96 3.24
C VAL A 59 22.12 -8.13 2.80
N ASP A 60 22.73 -9.25 3.17
CA ASP A 60 24.05 -9.64 2.67
C ASP A 60 23.96 -10.54 1.43
N LYS A 61 25.12 -10.99 0.93
CA LYS A 61 25.22 -11.82 -0.27
C LYS A 61 24.58 -13.21 -0.12
N GLU A 62 24.30 -13.64 1.10
CA GLU A 62 23.66 -14.92 1.43
C GLU A 62 22.17 -14.75 1.72
N ALA A 63 21.60 -13.58 1.37
CA ALA A 63 20.22 -13.21 1.66
C ALA A 63 19.88 -13.16 3.16
N LYS A 64 20.88 -13.03 4.05
CA LYS A 64 20.65 -12.88 5.49
C LYS A 64 20.36 -11.44 5.83
N VAL A 65 19.38 -11.24 6.72
CA VAL A 65 18.96 -9.92 7.17
C VAL A 65 19.78 -9.49 8.38
N TRP A 66 20.26 -8.25 8.33
CA TRP A 66 20.99 -7.60 9.41
C TRP A 66 20.26 -6.34 9.83
N TRP A 67 20.28 -6.04 11.12
CA TRP A 67 19.71 -4.82 11.68
C TRP A 67 20.76 -3.98 12.40
N SER A 68 20.50 -2.68 12.49
CA SER A 68 21.27 -1.73 13.29
C SER A 68 20.34 -0.73 13.95
N GLY A 69 20.62 -0.41 15.22
CA GLY A 69 19.97 0.70 15.92
C GLY A 69 20.66 2.06 15.70
N ASN A 70 21.79 2.11 15.00
CA ASN A 70 22.56 3.35 14.80
C ASN A 70 23.20 3.47 13.41
N GLY A 71 22.86 2.57 12.48
CA GLY A 71 23.44 2.49 11.13
C GLY A 71 24.92 2.09 11.05
N LYS A 72 25.60 1.86 12.19
CA LYS A 72 27.05 1.63 12.26
C LYS A 72 27.39 0.22 12.74
N LYS A 73 26.72 -0.25 13.80
CA LYS A 73 26.90 -1.60 14.37
C LYS A 73 25.75 -2.48 13.91
N TRP A 74 26.08 -3.59 13.27
CA TRP A 74 25.12 -4.49 12.66
C TRP A 74 25.07 -5.81 13.40
N MET A 75 23.86 -6.34 13.58
CA MET A 75 23.61 -7.64 14.18
C MET A 75 22.70 -8.44 13.25
N ALA A 76 22.89 -9.75 13.21
CA ALA A 76 21.98 -10.62 12.47
C ALA A 76 20.57 -10.52 13.07
N VAL A 77 19.57 -10.51 12.21
CA VAL A 77 18.18 -10.74 12.61
C VAL A 77 18.01 -12.26 12.69
N GLU A 78 17.91 -12.82 13.90
CA GLU A 78 17.92 -14.28 14.11
C GLU A 78 16.79 -15.01 13.38
N ASP A 79 15.60 -14.42 13.35
CA ASP A 79 14.44 -14.96 12.63
C ASP A 79 14.42 -14.57 11.14
N GLY A 80 15.34 -13.71 10.70
CA GLY A 80 15.39 -13.17 9.34
C GLY A 80 14.20 -12.30 8.97
N MET A 81 13.41 -11.81 9.94
CA MET A 81 12.16 -11.11 9.68
C MET A 81 12.21 -9.62 10.01
N TRP A 82 11.52 -8.81 9.21
CA TRP A 82 11.29 -7.39 9.48
C TRP A 82 9.83 -7.04 9.22
N ALA A 83 9.37 -5.89 9.70
CA ALA A 83 8.00 -5.44 9.50
C ALA A 83 7.92 -4.40 8.36
N ASP A 84 6.83 -4.44 7.59
CA ASP A 84 6.42 -3.34 6.72
C ASP A 84 5.74 -2.21 7.53
N LYS A 85 5.29 -1.16 6.83
CA LYS A 85 4.59 -0.02 7.45
C LYS A 85 3.34 -0.40 8.25
N VAL A 86 2.58 -1.40 7.82
CA VAL A 86 1.32 -1.81 8.47
C VAL A 86 1.50 -2.93 9.50
N GLY A 87 2.74 -3.42 9.68
CA GLY A 87 3.08 -4.42 10.66
C GLY A 87 2.99 -5.86 10.15
N ASN A 88 2.89 -6.07 8.83
CA ASN A 88 3.06 -7.42 8.26
C ASN A 88 4.52 -7.82 8.38
N TRP A 89 4.76 -9.09 8.66
CA TRP A 89 6.10 -9.66 8.71
C TRP A 89 6.57 -9.99 7.31
N LEU A 90 7.79 -9.61 7.00
CA LEU A 90 8.51 -9.88 5.76
C LEU A 90 9.71 -10.77 6.08
N LYS A 91 10.03 -11.71 5.20
CA LYS A 91 11.26 -12.50 5.26
C LYS A 91 11.70 -12.95 3.87
N ILE A 92 12.97 -13.30 3.74
CA ILE A 92 13.46 -14.02 2.56
C ILE A 92 13.43 -15.52 2.85
N SER A 93 12.74 -16.28 2.01
CA SER A 93 12.67 -17.75 2.09
C SER A 93 12.67 -18.32 0.68
N ASP A 94 13.46 -19.37 0.44
CA ASP A 94 13.48 -20.09 -0.84
C ASP A 94 13.68 -19.18 -2.06
N GLY A 95 14.54 -18.16 -1.90
CA GLY A 95 14.83 -17.18 -2.96
C GLY A 95 13.69 -16.20 -3.26
N LYS A 96 12.69 -16.08 -2.37
CA LYS A 96 11.52 -15.20 -2.54
C LYS A 96 11.33 -14.29 -1.35
N LEU A 97 10.77 -13.11 -1.61
CA LEU A 97 10.27 -12.24 -0.56
C LEU A 97 8.87 -12.70 -0.15
N MET A 98 8.73 -13.10 1.10
CA MET A 98 7.49 -13.61 1.68
C MET A 98 6.93 -12.61 2.68
N TRP A 99 5.60 -12.50 2.77
CA TRP A 99 4.91 -11.70 3.78
C TRP A 99 3.90 -12.52 4.57
N SER A 100 3.57 -12.04 5.77
CA SER A 100 2.58 -12.61 6.66
C SER A 100 1.83 -11.53 7.42
N ALA A 101 0.49 -11.53 7.32
CA ALA A 101 -0.40 -10.67 8.09
C ALA A 101 -0.75 -11.23 9.48
N ASP A 102 -0.48 -12.52 9.72
CA ASP A 102 -0.94 -13.28 10.89
C ASP A 102 0.22 -13.71 11.80
N LYS A 103 1.27 -12.89 11.85
CA LYS A 103 2.46 -13.09 12.70
C LYS A 103 3.20 -14.39 12.41
N GLY A 104 3.25 -14.77 11.14
CA GLY A 104 4.02 -15.90 10.63
C GLY A 104 3.27 -17.24 10.59
N ALA A 105 1.95 -17.26 10.86
CA ALA A 105 1.16 -18.49 10.77
C ALA A 105 0.92 -18.91 9.31
N SER A 106 0.76 -17.96 8.40
CA SER A 106 0.72 -18.17 6.96
C SER A 106 1.65 -17.19 6.23
N TRP A 107 2.15 -17.62 5.08
CA TRP A 107 3.10 -16.87 4.26
C TRP A 107 2.64 -16.84 2.81
N GLY A 108 2.64 -15.64 2.22
CA GLY A 108 2.43 -15.42 0.80
C GLY A 108 3.66 -14.77 0.16
N GLU A 109 3.84 -14.93 -1.15
CA GLU A 109 4.87 -14.16 -1.86
C GLU A 109 4.44 -12.69 -1.97
N VAL A 110 5.38 -11.78 -1.76
CA VAL A 110 5.14 -10.34 -1.94
C VAL A 110 5.07 -10.03 -3.43
N PRO A 111 3.97 -9.46 -3.94
CA PRO A 111 3.88 -9.08 -5.34
C PRO A 111 5.01 -8.11 -5.73
N GLU A 112 5.71 -8.43 -6.81
CA GLU A 112 6.82 -7.63 -7.35
C GLU A 112 7.95 -7.33 -6.36
N TRP A 113 7.98 -8.06 -5.24
CA TRP A 113 8.91 -7.87 -4.11
C TRP A 113 8.94 -6.43 -3.60
N LYS A 114 7.79 -5.75 -3.59
CA LYS A 114 7.62 -4.35 -3.14
C LYS A 114 6.98 -4.28 -1.76
N TRP A 115 7.47 -3.38 -0.91
CA TRP A 115 6.84 -3.08 0.38
C TRP A 115 7.00 -1.61 0.74
N GLU A 116 6.08 -1.10 1.56
CA GLU A 116 6.11 0.28 2.03
C GLU A 116 6.91 0.40 3.34
N GLY A 117 7.81 1.37 3.37
CA GLY A 117 8.60 1.78 4.52
C GLY A 117 7.84 2.65 5.50
N PRO A 118 8.41 2.85 6.70
CA PRO A 118 7.73 3.57 7.78
C PRO A 118 7.51 5.07 7.50
N LYS A 119 8.24 5.69 6.57
CA LYS A 119 8.08 7.11 6.21
C LYS A 119 7.36 7.30 4.86
N GLY A 120 6.73 6.25 4.34
CA GLY A 120 5.99 6.28 3.06
C GLY A 120 6.86 6.11 1.82
N GLU A 121 8.16 5.86 1.99
CA GLU A 121 9.02 5.41 0.91
C GLU A 121 8.68 3.98 0.50
N TRP A 122 8.71 3.69 -0.79
CA TRP A 122 8.54 2.32 -1.28
C TRP A 122 9.90 1.68 -1.49
N TYR A 123 10.02 0.44 -1.06
CA TYR A 123 11.20 -0.40 -1.26
C TYR A 123 10.87 -1.56 -2.18
N LYS A 124 11.85 -2.03 -2.93
CA LYS A 124 11.78 -3.32 -3.64
C LYS A 124 13.13 -3.99 -3.74
N PHE A 125 13.11 -5.31 -3.86
CA PHE A 125 14.29 -6.07 -4.28
C PHE A 125 14.23 -6.41 -5.77
N ASP A 126 15.39 -6.40 -6.43
CA ASP A 126 15.56 -7.08 -7.70
C ASP A 126 16.00 -8.54 -7.51
N LYS A 127 16.14 -9.27 -8.62
CA LYS A 127 16.56 -10.68 -8.65
C LYS A 127 17.92 -10.95 -7.98
N ASP A 128 18.75 -9.92 -7.84
CA ASP A 128 20.10 -10.00 -7.27
C ASP A 128 20.10 -9.51 -5.80
N TRP A 129 18.92 -9.39 -5.18
CA TRP A 129 18.70 -8.83 -3.84
C TRP A 129 19.21 -7.40 -3.67
N SER A 130 19.35 -6.65 -4.76
CA SER A 130 19.66 -5.23 -4.62
C SER A 130 18.41 -4.46 -4.24
N LEU A 131 18.56 -3.58 -3.25
CA LEU A 131 17.48 -2.70 -2.82
C LEU A 131 17.31 -1.52 -3.77
N TRP A 132 16.07 -1.24 -4.13
CA TRP A 132 15.63 -0.04 -4.82
C TRP A 132 14.64 0.70 -3.95
N VAL A 133 14.66 2.02 -4.03
CA VAL A 133 13.80 2.91 -3.24
C VAL A 133 13.21 3.99 -4.14
N THR A 134 11.96 4.37 -3.89
CA THR A 134 11.37 5.53 -4.53
C THR A 134 11.92 6.79 -3.89
N GLY A 135 12.35 7.73 -4.73
CA GLY A 135 12.64 9.07 -4.26
C GLY A 135 11.34 9.67 -3.73
N LEU A 136 11.27 10.03 -2.44
CA LEU A 136 10.22 10.89 -1.93
C LEU A 136 10.10 12.07 -2.90
N GLY A 137 8.97 12.16 -3.61
CA GLY A 137 8.55 13.41 -4.21
C GLY A 137 8.53 14.43 -3.10
N THR A 138 9.54 15.31 -3.11
CA THR A 138 9.67 16.60 -2.45
C THR A 138 8.56 16.95 -1.46
N MET A 139 8.94 17.21 -0.21
CA MET A 139 8.50 18.45 0.44
C MET A 139 9.65 19.44 0.42
#